data_AF-C9MYI0-F1
#
_entry.id   AF-C9MYI0-F1
#
_cell.length_a   1.000
_cell.length_b   1.000
_cell.length_c   1.000
_cell.angle_alpha   90.00
_cell.angle_beta   90.00
_cell.angle_gamma   90.00
#
_symmetry.space_group_name_H-M   'P 1'
#
loop_
_entity.id
_entity.type
_entity.pdbx_description
1 polymer ?
#
loop_
_entity_poly.entity_id
_entity_poly.type
_entity_poly.pdbx_seq_one_letter_code
_entity_poly.pdbx_strand_id
1 'polypeptide(L)' 'MRTRIVKVILMIILGMSAVSCSLFDSNEWREAHRRSVEHGRTCYERANGSIYCKDTK' A
#
# COMPACT_ATOMS: atom_id res chain seq x y z
N MET A 1 33.09 -14.72 -13.19
CA MET A 1 32.65 -13.34 -12.84
C MET A 1 31.22 -13.01 -13.32
N ARG A 2 30.81 -13.42 -14.53
CA ARG A 2 29.49 -13.11 -15.15
C ARG A 2 28.24 -13.43 -14.31
N THR A 3 28.25 -14.53 -13.55
CA THR A 3 27.09 -15.01 -12.78
C THR A 3 26.88 -14.31 -11.43
N ARG A 4 27.90 -13.62 -10.89
CA ARG A 4 27.77 -12.88 -9.61
C ARG A 4 27.01 -11.56 -9.79
N ILE A 5 27.28 -10.83 -10.87
CA ILE A 5 26.61 -9.55 -11.16
C ILE A 5 25.12 -9.75 -11.40
N VAL A 6 24.74 -10.77 -12.18
CA VAL A 6 23.33 -11.09 -12.44
C VAL A 6 22.59 -11.41 -11.14
N LYS A 7 23.21 -12.17 -10.23
CA LYS A 7 22.62 -12.47 -8.89
C LYS A 7 22.42 -11.22 -8.04
N VAL A 8 23.37 -10.29 -8.03
CA VAL A 8 23.25 -9.03 -7.27
C VAL A 8 22.13 -8.15 -7.83
N ILE A 9 22.06 -8.00 -9.15
CA ILE A 9 21.00 -7.22 -9.81
C ILE A 9 19.62 -7.80 -9.48
N LEU A 10 19.48 -9.14 -9.54
CA LEU A 10 18.23 -9.82 -9.25
C LEU A 10 17.78 -9.62 -7.80
N MET A 11 18.72 -9.63 -6.84
CA MET A 11 18.41 -9.37 -5.43
C MET A 11 17.96 -7.92 -5.19
N ILE A 12 18.57 -6.94 -5.88
CA ILE A 12 18.18 -5.53 -5.77
C ILE A 12 16.75 -5.33 -6.28
N ILE A 13 16.42 -5.90 -7.44
CA ILE A 13 15.07 -5.79 -8.02
C ILE A 13 14.02 -6.41 -7.10
N LEU A 14 14.30 -7.61 -6.58
CA LEU A 14 13.38 -8.28 -5.65
C LEU A 14 13.21 -7.49 -4.34
N GLY A 15 14.30 -6.93 -3.80
CA GLY A 15 14.25 -6.07 -2.62
C GLY A 15 13.40 -4.82 -2.86
N MET A 16 13.62 -4.12 -3.97
CA MET A 16 12.84 -2.92 -4.34
C MET A 16 11.34 -3.23 -4.49
N SER A 17 10.97 -4.32 -5.16
CA SER A 17 9.56 -4.72 -5.31
C SER A 17 8.89 -5.02 -3.96
N ALA A 18 9.60 -5.66 -3.03
CA ALA A 18 9.07 -5.93 -1.68
C ALA A 18 8.89 -4.64 -0.85
N VAL A 19 9.82 -3.68 -0.98
CA VAL A 19 9.68 -2.36 -0.32
C VAL A 19 8.53 -1.57 -0.93
N SER A 20 8.35 -1.59 -2.25
CA SER A 20 7.24 -0.88 -2.91
C SER A 20 5.86 -1.37 -2.44
N CYS A 21 5.67 -2.68 -2.28
CA CYS A 21 4.39 -3.22 -1.79
C CYS A 21 4.13 -2.89 -0.31
N SER A 22 5.16 -2.81 0.52
CA SER A 22 5.01 -2.59 1.98
C SER A 22 4.98 -1.11 2.38
N LEU A 23 5.64 -0.23 1.62
CA LEU A 23 5.68 1.21 1.87
C LEU A 23 4.33 1.88 1.55
N PHE A 24 3.60 1.38 0.55
CA PHE A 24 2.37 2.00 0.06
C PHE A 24 1.12 1.62 0.89
N ASP A 25 1.11 0.42 1.49
CA ASP A 25 -0.12 -0.15 2.04
C ASP A 25 -0.48 0.36 3.45
N SER A 26 0.52 0.63 4.30
CA SER A 26 0.27 0.85 5.74
C SER A 26 0.10 2.31 6.15
N ASN A 27 0.83 3.24 5.55
CA ASN A 27 0.93 4.61 6.05
C ASN A 27 -0.07 5.56 5.37
N GLU A 28 -0.25 5.46 4.05
CA GLU A 28 -1.15 6.34 3.30
C GLU A 28 -2.63 6.06 3.61
N TRP A 29 -3.01 4.79 3.75
CA TRP A 29 -4.39 4.39 4.05
C TRP A 29 -4.87 4.95 5.39
N ARG A 30 -4.02 4.95 6.41
CA ARG A 30 -4.38 5.44 7.75
C ARG A 30 -4.61 6.95 7.76
N GLU A 31 -3.80 7.71 7.03
CA GLU A 31 -3.95 9.17 6.92
C GLU A 31 -5.12 9.57 6.01
N ALA A 32 -5.34 8.84 4.91
CA ALA A 32 -6.50 9.02 4.05
C ALA A 32 -7.80 8.71 4.80
N HIS A 33 -7.83 7.63 5.58
CA HIS A 33 -8.96 7.26 6.43
C HIS A 33 -9.20 8.29 7.55
N ARG A 34 -8.14 8.81 8.19
CA ARG A 34 -8.27 9.86 9.20
C ARG A 34 -8.86 11.15 8.61
N ARG A 35 -8.35 11.61 7.47
CA ARG A 35 -8.87 12.78 6.76
C ARG A 35 -10.31 12.59 6.27
N SER A 36 -10.66 11.38 5.83
CA SER A 36 -12.04 11.09 5.40
C SER A 36 -12.99 11.19 6.60
N VAL A 37 -12.64 10.61 7.75
CA VAL A 37 -13.46 10.64 8.97
C VAL A 37 -13.65 12.09 9.47
N GLU A 38 -12.61 12.94 9.43
CA GLU A 38 -12.71 14.37 9.78
C GLU A 38 -13.67 15.14 8.85
N HIS A 39 -13.76 14.77 7.58
CA HIS A 39 -14.71 15.35 6.62
C HIS A 39 -16.10 14.69 6.65
N GLY A 40 -16.38 13.80 7.62
CA GLY A 40 -17.65 13.09 7.70
C GLY A 40 -17.82 12.03 6.62
N ARG A 41 -16.72 11.40 6.17
CA ARG A 41 -16.72 10.28 5.23
C ARG A 41 -16.03 9.07 5.84
N THR A 42 -16.78 8.02 6.12
CA THR A 42 -16.22 6.76 6.60
C THR A 42 -16.19 5.76 5.46
N CYS A 43 -14.99 5.33 5.06
CA CYS A 43 -14.79 4.28 4.08
C CYS A 43 -14.55 2.94 4.78
N TYR A 44 -15.27 1.91 4.35
CA TYR A 44 -15.21 0.56 4.87
C TYR A 44 -14.74 -0.38 3.78
N GLU A 45 -13.85 -1.32 4.15
CA GLU A 45 -13.42 -2.39 3.27
C GLU A 45 -14.26 -3.65 3.53
N ARG A 46 -14.70 -4.30 2.46
CA ARG A 46 -15.39 -5.59 2.53
C ARG A 46 -14.38 -6.71 2.38
N ALA A 47 -14.72 -7.89 2.90
CA ALA A 47 -13.90 -9.10 2.78
C ALA A 47 -13.57 -9.54 1.32
N ASN A 48 -14.28 -8.98 0.33
CA ASN A 48 -14.02 -9.20 -1.09
C ASN A 48 -13.09 -8.14 -1.73
N GLY A 49 -12.48 -7.28 -0.92
CA GLY A 49 -11.58 -6.19 -1.38
C GLY A 49 -12.31 -4.97 -1.97
N SER A 50 -13.64 -4.93 -1.95
CA SER A 50 -14.38 -3.73 -2.38
C SER A 50 -14.45 -2.69 -1.27
N ILE A 51 -14.11 -1.45 -1.60
CA ILE A 51 -14.17 -0.30 -0.69
C ILE A 51 -15.43 0.51 -0.99
N TYR A 52 -16.18 0.88 0.05
CA TYR A 52 -17.32 1.77 -0.08
C TYR A 52 -17.27 2.85 1.00
N CYS A 53 -17.59 4.08 0.60
CA CYS A 53 -17.58 5.24 1.48
C CYS A 53 -19.01 5.68 1.78
N LYS A 54 -19.28 5.98 3.05
CA LYS A 54 -20.52 6.58 3.51
C LYS A 54 -20.21 7.98 4.01
N ASP A 55 -20.93 8.97 3.50
CA ASP A 55 -21.02 10.28 4.14
C ASP A 55 -21.88 10.13 5.41
N THR A 56 -21.32 10.50 6.56
CA THR A 56 -21.93 10.46 7.90
C THR A 56 -22.50 11.83 8.31
N LYS A 57 -22.59 12.78 7.37
CA LYS A 57 -23.04 14.17 7.59
C LYS A 57 -24.16 14.57 6.64
#